data_AF-A0A4R4WHN7-F1
#
_entry.id   AF-A0A4R4WHN7-F1
#
_cell.length_a   1.000
_cell.length_b   1.000
_cell.length_c   1.000
_cell.angle_alpha   90.00
_cell.angle_beta   90.00
_cell.angle_gamma   90.00
#
_symmetry.space_group_name_H-M   'P 1'
#
loop_
_entity.id
_entity.type
_entity.pdbx_description
1 polymer ?
#
loop_
_entity_poly.entity_id
_entity_poly.type
_entity_poly.pdbx_seq_one_letter_code
_entity_poly.pdbx_strand_id
1 'polypeptide(L)' 'MCRHLAYLGPPVTLAALVLEPSHSLYEQSWAPDDMRGGGTVNADGFGLAWYADLTPV' A
#
# COMPACT_ATOMS: atom_id res chain seq x y z
N MET A 1 10.42 0.33 -8.92
CA MET A 1 10.00 1.57 -8.24
C MET A 1 8.85 1.22 -7.32
N CYS A 2 9.08 1.08 -6.01
CA CYS A 2 8.04 0.63 -5.07
C CYS A 2 6.88 1.63 -4.93
N ARG A 3 5.73 1.14 -4.46
CA ARG A 3 4.56 1.94 -4.05
C ARG A 3 4.42 1.89 -2.54
N HIS A 4 4.10 3.03 -1.93
CA HIS A 4 3.97 3.15 -0.49
C HIS A 4 2.73 3.97 -0.15
N LEU A 5 2.10 3.64 0.97
CA LEU A 5 0.95 4.34 1.52
C LEU A 5 1.19 4.53 3.02
N ALA A 6 0.85 5.69 3.54
CA ALA A 6 0.84 5.99 4.97
C ALA A 6 -0.50 6.63 5.33
N TYR A 7 -1.00 6.31 6.53
CA TYR A 7 -2.26 6.82 7.02
C TYR A 7 -2.10 7.31 8.47
N LEU A 8 -2.62 8.49 8.75
CA LEU A 8 -2.68 9.07 10.09
C LEU A 8 -4.07 9.68 10.27
N GLY A 9 -4.86 9.10 11.18
CA GLY A 9 -6.25 9.49 11.39
C GLY A 9 -6.97 8.54 12.35
N PRO A 10 -8.32 8.57 12.38
CA PRO A 10 -9.12 7.63 13.14
C PRO A 10 -8.78 6.16 12.80
N PRO A 11 -8.99 5.20 13.71
CA PRO A 11 -8.75 3.79 13.41
C PRO A 11 -9.51 3.31 12.17
N VAL A 12 -8.81 2.60 11.29
CA VAL A 12 -9.34 1.97 10.07
C VAL A 12 -8.73 0.59 9.88
N THR A 13 -9.36 -0.26 9.08
CA THR A 13 -8.78 -1.56 8.71
C THR A 13 -7.67 -1.39 7.69
N LEU A 14 -6.71 -2.32 7.65
CA LEU A 14 -5.70 -2.34 6.59
C LEU A 14 -6.34 -2.55 5.20
N ALA A 15 -7.43 -3.33 5.13
CA ALA A 15 -8.16 -3.56 3.88
C ALA A 15 -8.70 -2.25 3.28
N ALA A 16 -9.27 -1.37 4.12
CA ALA A 16 -9.78 -0.07 3.70
C ALA A 16 -8.72 0.86 3.09
N LEU A 17 -7.43 0.62 3.39
CA LEU A 17 -6.32 1.40 2.85
C LEU A 17 -5.62 0.71 1.67
N VAL A 18 -5.47 -0.61 1.72
CA VAL A 18 -4.56 -1.36 0.84
C VAL A 18 -5.30 -2.14 -0.24
N LEU A 19 -6.56 -2.51 -0.01
CA LEU A 19 -7.32 -3.41 -0.88
C LEU A 19 -8.53 -2.74 -1.52
N GLU A 20 -9.35 -2.07 -0.71
CA GLU A 20 -10.69 -1.61 -1.07
C GLU A 20 -10.75 -0.37 -1.97
N PRO A 21 -9.83 0.61 -1.89
CA PRO A 21 -9.88 1.78 -2.78
C PRO A 21 -9.81 1.39 -4.27
N SER A 22 -10.48 2.15 -5.13
CA SER A 22 -10.20 2.08 -6.57
C SER A 22 -8.74 2.45 -6.81
N HIS A 23 -8.02 1.66 -7.63
CA HIS A 23 -6.58 1.83 -7.80
C HIS A 23 -5.78 1.70 -6.49
N SER A 24 -6.17 0.74 -5.66
CA SER A 24 -5.54 0.43 -4.37
C SER A 24 -4.06 0.06 -4.52
N LEU A 25 -3.35 0.00 -3.40
CA LEU A 25 -1.96 -0.46 -3.39
C LEU A 25 -1.84 -1.91 -3.91
N TYR A 26 -2.88 -2.72 -3.71
CA TYR A 26 -2.99 -4.04 -4.34
C TYR A 26 -3.10 -3.95 -5.86
N GLU A 27 -3.97 -3.11 -6.41
CA GLU A 27 -4.08 -2.94 -7.87
C GLU A 27 -2.79 -2.39 -8.48
N GLN A 28 -2.18 -1.40 -7.83
CA GLN A 28 -0.88 -0.83 -8.23
C GLN A 28 0.29 -1.83 -8.17
N SER A 29 0.10 -3.01 -7.56
CA SER A 29 1.11 -4.07 -7.62
C SER A 29 1.28 -4.63 -9.04
N TRP A 30 0.23 -4.59 -9.88
CA TRP A 30 0.24 -5.15 -11.24
C TRP A 30 -0.23 -4.17 -12.32
N ALA A 31 -0.93 -3.09 -11.96
CA ALA A 31 -1.35 -2.02 -12.87
C ALA A 31 -1.11 -0.62 -12.26
N PRO A 32 0.15 -0.20 -12.03
CA PRO A 32 0.44 1.16 -11.58
C PRO A 32 0.38 2.19 -12.72
N ASP A 33 -0.20 3.37 -12.46
CA ASP A 33 -0.29 4.47 -13.45
C ASP A 33 1.02 5.26 -13.63
N ASP A 34 1.87 5.38 -12.60
CA ASP A 34 3.20 6.03 -12.68
C ASP A 34 4.31 5.08 -12.24
N MET A 35 5.09 4.64 -13.22
CA MET A 35 6.33 3.92 -13.04
C MET A 35 7.46 4.56 -13.86
N ARG A 36 8.67 4.55 -13.28
CA ARG A 36 9.86 5.15 -13.88
C ARG A 36 11.00 4.14 -13.93
N GLY A 37 11.95 4.36 -14.84
CA GLY A 37 13.16 3.55 -14.94
C GLY A 37 12.93 2.12 -15.42
N GLY A 38 11.88 1.88 -16.22
CA GLY A 38 11.60 0.58 -16.84
C GLY A 38 10.86 -0.44 -15.97
N GLY A 39 10.46 -0.08 -14.74
CA GLY A 39 9.60 -0.95 -13.93
C GLY A 39 8.17 -0.94 -14.46
N THR A 40 7.50 -2.10 -14.44
CA THR A 40 6.12 -2.27 -14.92
C THR A 40 5.18 -2.82 -13.85
N VAL A 41 5.73 -3.43 -12.79
CA VAL A 41 4.99 -4.06 -11.68
C VAL A 41 5.73 -3.91 -10.35
N ASN A 42 5.05 -4.19 -9.24
CA ASN A 42 5.61 -4.29 -7.88
C ASN A 42 5.25 -5.66 -7.29
N ALA A 43 5.88 -6.72 -7.81
CA ALA A 43 5.56 -8.11 -7.47
C ALA A 43 6.63 -8.81 -6.63
N ASP A 44 7.71 -8.11 -6.25
CA ASP A 44 8.86 -8.67 -5.55
C ASP A 44 8.68 -8.79 -4.02
N GLY A 45 7.50 -8.45 -3.51
CA GLY A 45 7.14 -8.51 -2.09
C GLY A 45 6.37 -7.28 -1.62
N PHE A 46 5.76 -7.38 -0.43
CA PHE A 46 5.08 -6.28 0.24
C PHE A 46 5.33 -6.31 1.75
N GLY A 47 5.08 -5.19 2.42
CA GLY A 47 5.16 -5.05 3.87
C GLY A 47 4.08 -4.12 4.39
N LEU A 48 3.61 -4.39 5.60
CA LEU A 48 2.63 -3.58 6.32
C LEU A 48 3.13 -3.38 7.74
N ALA A 49 2.93 -2.19 8.28
CA ALA A 49 3.19 -1.87 9.68
C ALA A 49 2.07 -0.94 10.17
N TRP A 50 1.67 -1.11 11.42
CA TRP A 50 0.62 -0.26 12.02
C TRP A 50 0.84 -0.11 13.52
N TYR A 51 0.05 0.74 14.15
CA TYR A 51 0.03 0.86 15.61
C TYR A 51 -1.24 0.20 16.16
N ALA A 52 -1.07 -0.76 17.08
CA ALA A 52 -2.13 -1.29 17.93
C ALA A 52 -1.99 -0.65 19.32
N ASP A 53 -2.97 0.17 19.72
CA ASP A 53 -2.95 0.88 21.02
C ASP A 53 -1.61 1.60 21.30
N LEU A 54 -1.11 2.35 20.31
CA LEU A 54 0.19 3.05 20.30
C LEU A 54 1.44 2.14 20.30
N THR A 55 1.27 0.83 20.23
CA THR A 55 2.36 -0.14 20.08
C THR A 55 2.54 -0.49 18.60
N PRO A 56 3.74 -0.34 18.02
CA PRO A 56 3.97 -0.73 16.63
C PRO A 56 3.88 -2.26 16.49
N VAL A 57 3.27 -2.70 15.38
CA VAL A 57 3.14 -4.09 14.93
C VAL A 57 3.70 -4.23 13.53
#